data_AF-A0AAU2K2R1-F1
#
_entry.id   AF-A0AAU2K2R1-F1
#
_cell.length_a   1.000
_cell.length_b   1.000
_cell.length_c   1.000
_cell.angle_alpha   90.00
_cell.angle_beta   90.00
_cell.angle_gamma   90.00
#
_symmetry.space_group_name_H-M   'P 1'
#
loop_
_entity.id
_entity.type
_entity.pdbx_description
1 polymer ?
#
loop_
_entity_poly.entity_id
_entity_poly.type
_entity_poly.pdbx_seq_one_letter_code
_entity_poly.pdbx_strand_id
1 'polypeptide(L)'
;MPDPGPSPLQSSLPGAAARFGAHVLADVIAHADAQAHASPLESAAGVLPAPAPARTLPSAPVLPFGTAPVPAVEAVPVEVSVPPVDAGAAEQAGPAIERILRGPSGLGTASLHLARREELPAPGVPEAPAGRPVPGLYHHPVQEPDPVRVAEVSRRIKAWALDEVQLYPDDWEQEFDGFLVGRYMVACHPDAPTIDHLMIATRLMVAENAVDDCYCEDHGGSPIGLGGRLLLAHTALDALHTTKEYHPLWAESLHADAPRRAYRSAMEYFVQLATPSQTDRFRHDMARLHMGYLAEAAWDQTDHVPEVWEYLAMRQFNNFRPCPTITDSVGGYELPADLHAQPAMQRVIALAGNATTIVNDLYSYTKELASPGRHLNLPVVIAEKEGVSDREAYLKAVEVHNDLMHDFEAEAAALAAACPTPSVLRFLRGVAVWVDGNHYWHQTNTYRYSLPDFW
;
A
#
# COMPACT_ATOMS: atom_id res chain seq x y z
N MET A 1 -22.04 -11.77 -50.28
CA MET A 1 -22.03 -12.93 -49.35
C MET A 1 -21.90 -12.39 -47.93
N PRO A 2 -22.57 -13.02 -46.95
CA PRO A 2 -23.37 -12.27 -45.98
C PRO A 2 -22.70 -12.10 -44.62
N ASP A 3 -23.24 -11.09 -43.94
CA ASP A 3 -23.25 -10.75 -42.52
C ASP A 3 -23.38 -11.98 -41.59
N PRO A 4 -22.47 -12.20 -40.63
CA PRO A 4 -22.70 -13.15 -39.54
C PRO A 4 -23.54 -12.47 -38.46
N GLY A 5 -24.82 -12.85 -38.40
CA GLY A 5 -25.75 -12.41 -37.37
C GLY A 5 -25.32 -12.76 -35.93
N PRO A 6 -26.04 -12.23 -34.93
CA PRO A 6 -25.67 -12.35 -33.52
C PRO A 6 -25.74 -13.79 -33.02
N SER A 7 -24.67 -14.23 -32.35
CA SER A 7 -24.58 -15.55 -31.71
C SER A 7 -25.49 -15.62 -30.47
N PRO A 8 -26.19 -16.75 -30.23
CA PRO A 8 -27.21 -16.85 -29.20
C PRO A 8 -26.62 -17.41 -27.90
N LEU A 9 -26.40 -16.57 -26.89
CA LEU A 9 -26.24 -17.02 -25.50
C LEU A 9 -27.01 -16.09 -24.57
N GLN A 10 -28.33 -16.18 -24.63
CA GLN A 10 -29.20 -15.84 -23.50
C GLN A 10 -28.97 -16.89 -22.42
N SER A 11 -28.27 -16.51 -21.34
CA SER A 11 -28.26 -17.28 -20.10
C SER A 11 -29.67 -17.23 -19.51
N SER A 12 -30.38 -18.35 -19.63
CA SER A 12 -31.66 -18.58 -18.97
C SER A 12 -31.39 -19.03 -17.54
N LEU A 13 -31.77 -18.19 -16.57
CA LEU A 13 -31.84 -18.56 -15.15
C LEU A 13 -32.85 -19.71 -14.98
N PRO A 14 -32.50 -20.85 -14.37
CA PRO A 14 -33.48 -21.85 -13.99
C PRO A 14 -34.33 -21.36 -12.82
N GLY A 15 -35.65 -21.29 -13.02
CA GLY A 15 -36.68 -20.86 -12.07
C GLY A 15 -36.90 -21.78 -10.85
N ALA A 16 -35.83 -22.34 -10.27
CA ALA A 16 -35.89 -23.19 -9.08
C ALA A 16 -35.39 -22.48 -7.79
N ALA A 17 -34.69 -21.35 -7.89
CA ALA A 17 -34.20 -20.61 -6.71
C ALA A 17 -35.22 -19.62 -6.10
N ALA A 18 -36.32 -19.32 -6.80
CA ALA A 18 -37.33 -18.36 -6.34
C ALA A 18 -38.41 -18.96 -5.41
N ARG A 19 -38.39 -20.28 -5.14
CA ARG A 19 -39.43 -20.96 -4.32
C ARG A 19 -38.97 -21.40 -2.93
N PHE A 20 -37.68 -21.29 -2.61
CA PHE A 20 -37.16 -21.66 -1.29
C PHE A 20 -37.23 -20.50 -0.29
N GLY A 21 -37.03 -19.26 -0.75
CA GLY A 21 -37.09 -18.06 0.12
C GLY A 21 -38.50 -17.70 0.63
N ALA A 22 -39.55 -18.11 -0.09
CA ALA A 22 -40.93 -17.78 0.28
C ALA A 22 -41.52 -18.72 1.37
N HIS A 23 -41.03 -19.96 1.48
CA HIS A 23 -41.50 -20.90 2.51
C HIS A 23 -40.88 -20.62 3.88
N VAL A 24 -39.60 -20.26 3.92
CA VAL A 24 -38.88 -19.99 5.17
C VAL A 24 -39.38 -18.69 5.85
N LEU A 25 -39.82 -17.70 5.08
CA LEU A 25 -40.37 -16.45 5.64
C LEU A 25 -41.80 -16.62 6.19
N ALA A 26 -42.59 -17.54 5.64
CA ALA A 26 -43.96 -17.81 6.09
C ALA A 26 -44.00 -18.61 7.41
N ASP A 27 -43.09 -19.56 7.60
CA ASP A 27 -43.01 -20.37 8.82
C ASP A 27 -42.51 -19.58 10.03
N VAL A 28 -41.62 -18.60 9.82
CA VAL A 28 -41.12 -17.70 10.87
C VAL A 28 -42.20 -16.71 11.33
N ILE A 29 -43.05 -16.23 10.42
CA ILE A 29 -44.17 -15.34 10.76
C ILE A 29 -45.28 -16.12 11.48
N ALA A 30 -45.56 -17.37 11.08
CA ALA A 30 -46.57 -18.21 11.73
C ALA A 30 -46.17 -18.68 13.15
N HIS A 31 -44.88 -18.80 13.46
CA HIS A 31 -44.40 -19.16 14.80
C HIS A 31 -44.34 -17.98 15.78
N ALA A 32 -44.29 -16.74 15.28
CA ALA A 32 -44.27 -15.54 16.13
C ALA A 32 -45.67 -15.18 16.68
N ASP A 33 -46.74 -15.45 15.92
CA ASP A 33 -48.12 -15.16 16.34
C ASP A 33 -48.71 -16.20 17.33
N ALA A 34 -48.13 -17.40 17.40
CA ALA A 34 -48.63 -18.47 18.28
C ALA A 34 -48.18 -18.35 19.76
N GLN A 35 -47.26 -17.44 20.09
CA GLN A 35 -46.75 -17.26 21.47
C GLN A 35 -47.31 -16.04 22.21
N ALA A 36 -48.19 -15.24 21.60
CA ALA A 36 -48.73 -14.00 22.20
C ALA A 36 -50.03 -14.16 23.01
N HIS A 37 -50.60 -15.37 23.15
CA HIS A 37 -51.84 -15.57 23.90
C HIS A 37 -51.82 -16.82 24.81
N ALA A 38 -51.20 -16.69 26.00
CA ALA A 38 -51.63 -17.37 27.22
C ALA A 38 -50.93 -16.81 28.48
N SER A 39 -51.70 -16.51 29.51
CA SER A 39 -51.34 -16.19 30.91
C SER A 39 -52.37 -16.92 31.80
N PRO A 40 -52.25 -17.03 33.16
CA PRO A 40 -51.14 -16.75 34.10
C PRO A 40 -51.00 -17.79 35.27
N LEU A 41 -50.23 -17.43 36.33
CA LEU A 41 -50.11 -17.98 37.72
C LEU A 41 -48.94 -18.98 37.94
N GLU A 42 -48.12 -18.96 39.01
CA GLU A 42 -48.24 -18.39 40.36
C GLU A 42 -46.85 -18.22 41.05
N SER A 43 -46.83 -17.51 42.19
CA SER A 43 -45.71 -16.92 42.93
C SER A 43 -44.60 -17.82 43.50
N ALA A 44 -43.38 -17.25 43.62
CA ALA A 44 -42.53 -17.45 44.80
C ALA A 44 -41.58 -16.24 45.00
N ALA A 45 -41.62 -15.68 46.20
CA ALA A 45 -40.92 -14.47 46.61
C ALA A 45 -39.41 -14.69 46.80
N GLY A 46 -38.60 -13.73 46.31
CA GLY A 46 -37.19 -13.59 46.62
C GLY A 46 -36.78 -12.11 46.49
N VAL A 47 -36.46 -11.49 47.62
CA VAL A 47 -36.11 -10.08 47.77
C VAL A 47 -34.65 -9.84 47.35
N LEU A 48 -34.40 -8.92 46.41
CA LEU A 48 -33.10 -8.28 46.14
C LEU A 48 -33.30 -6.81 45.65
N PRO A 49 -32.31 -5.92 45.83
CA PRO A 49 -32.53 -4.50 46.11
C PRO A 49 -32.69 -3.60 44.87
N ALA A 50 -33.31 -2.43 45.08
CA ALA A 50 -33.63 -1.44 44.06
C ALA A 50 -32.40 -0.79 43.41
N PRO A 51 -32.43 -0.51 42.08
CA PRO A 51 -31.38 0.25 41.41
C PRO A 51 -31.55 1.76 41.62
N ALA A 52 -30.42 2.45 41.80
CA ALA A 52 -30.31 3.90 41.99
C ALA A 52 -30.70 4.68 40.72
N PRO A 53 -31.17 5.94 40.84
CA PRO A 53 -31.63 6.72 39.70
C PRO A 53 -30.49 7.17 38.79
N ALA A 54 -30.73 7.07 37.48
CA ALA A 54 -29.82 7.52 36.42
C ALA A 54 -29.54 9.02 36.52
N ARG A 55 -28.25 9.39 36.50
CA ARG A 55 -27.77 10.76 36.40
C ARG A 55 -27.99 11.26 34.96
N THR A 56 -28.79 12.31 34.83
CA THR A 56 -28.94 13.11 33.62
C THR A 56 -27.65 13.91 33.35
N LEU A 57 -27.10 13.78 32.15
CA LEU A 57 -26.02 14.64 31.65
C LEU A 57 -26.65 15.89 30.99
N PRO A 58 -26.12 17.10 31.23
CA PRO A 58 -26.66 18.32 30.66
C PRO A 58 -26.33 18.45 29.16
N SER A 59 -27.35 18.77 28.37
CA SER A 59 -27.25 19.13 26.95
C SER A 59 -26.45 20.42 26.76
N ALA A 60 -25.46 20.39 25.87
CA ALA A 60 -24.73 21.58 25.43
C ALA A 60 -25.61 22.45 24.50
N PRO A 61 -25.44 23.79 24.51
CA PRO A 61 -26.32 24.71 23.80
C PRO A 61 -26.05 24.73 22.29
N VAL A 62 -27.14 24.74 21.52
CA VAL A 62 -27.17 25.04 20.08
C VAL A 62 -26.98 26.55 19.89
N LEU A 63 -25.95 26.96 19.16
CA LEU A 63 -25.77 28.36 18.72
C LEU A 63 -26.40 28.55 17.33
N PRO A 64 -27.17 29.64 17.10
CA PRO A 64 -27.80 29.94 15.83
C PRO A 64 -26.93 30.90 14.99
N PHE A 65 -26.64 30.55 13.74
CA PHE A 65 -26.19 31.50 12.72
C PHE A 65 -26.87 31.04 11.41
N GLY A 66 -27.74 31.80 10.75
CA GLY A 66 -27.81 33.25 10.61
C GLY A 66 -27.46 33.58 9.16
N THR A 67 -28.44 33.52 8.26
CA THR A 67 -28.31 33.91 6.85
C THR A 67 -28.06 35.42 6.75
N ALA A 68 -26.88 35.82 6.28
CA ALA A 68 -26.57 37.21 5.96
C ALA A 68 -26.62 37.44 4.43
N PRO A 69 -27.15 38.59 3.96
CA PRO A 69 -27.24 38.89 2.53
C PRO A 69 -25.91 39.39 1.95
N VAL A 70 -25.69 39.05 0.68
CA VAL A 70 -24.53 39.42 -0.15
C VAL A 70 -24.56 40.93 -0.43
N PRO A 71 -23.46 41.70 -0.26
CA PRO A 71 -23.40 43.07 -0.73
C PRO A 71 -23.04 43.12 -2.22
N ALA A 72 -23.78 43.95 -2.96
CA ALA A 72 -23.51 44.30 -4.35
C ALA A 72 -22.20 45.09 -4.47
N VAL A 73 -21.35 44.72 -5.42
CA VAL A 73 -20.13 45.47 -5.78
C VAL A 73 -20.43 46.27 -7.04
N GLU A 74 -20.30 47.60 -6.92
CA GLU A 74 -20.38 48.57 -8.01
C GLU A 74 -19.27 48.34 -9.05
N ALA A 75 -19.65 48.40 -10.33
CA ALA A 75 -18.74 48.35 -11.46
C ALA A 75 -18.01 49.69 -11.63
N VAL A 76 -16.67 49.65 -11.59
CA VAL A 76 -15.81 50.77 -12.00
C VAL A 76 -15.17 50.40 -13.34
N PRO A 77 -15.26 51.25 -14.39
CA PRO A 77 -14.67 50.95 -15.68
C PRO A 77 -13.16 51.22 -15.64
N VAL A 78 -12.35 50.24 -16.07
CA VAL A 78 -10.91 50.42 -16.29
C VAL A 78 -10.67 50.46 -17.80
N GLU A 79 -10.28 51.64 -18.30
CA GLU A 79 -9.76 51.85 -19.65
C GLU A 79 -8.43 51.10 -19.82
N VAL A 80 -8.34 50.27 -20.86
CA VAL A 80 -7.10 49.62 -21.28
C VAL A 80 -6.50 50.40 -22.45
N SER A 81 -5.44 51.16 -22.18
CA SER A 81 -4.61 51.80 -23.20
C SER A 81 -3.38 50.93 -23.50
N VAL A 82 -3.21 50.53 -24.76
CA VAL A 82 -2.03 49.79 -25.26
C VAL A 82 -1.08 50.75 -25.97
N PRO A 83 0.24 50.73 -25.65
CA PRO A 83 1.28 51.21 -26.56
C PRO A 83 2.31 50.11 -26.92
N PRO A 84 3.18 50.36 -27.93
CA PRO A 84 3.56 49.34 -28.90
C PRO A 84 4.83 48.55 -28.55
N VAL A 85 4.96 47.44 -29.26
CA VAL A 85 6.10 46.52 -29.30
C VAL A 85 7.28 47.17 -30.02
N ASP A 86 8.49 47.07 -29.45
CA ASP A 86 9.70 47.06 -30.26
C ASP A 86 10.83 46.21 -29.64
N ALA A 87 11.67 45.67 -30.52
CA ALA A 87 12.59 44.57 -30.30
C ALA A 87 13.97 44.96 -29.71
N GLY A 88 14.62 44.02 -29.01
CA GLY A 88 16.09 43.94 -28.95
C GLY A 88 16.77 43.68 -27.59
N ALA A 89 17.37 42.49 -27.49
CA ALA A 89 18.63 42.13 -26.79
C ALA A 89 18.71 42.03 -25.24
N ALA A 90 18.83 40.77 -24.79
CA ALA A 90 19.84 40.15 -23.91
C ALA A 90 20.19 40.71 -22.50
N GLU A 91 20.18 39.74 -21.56
CA GLU A 91 20.89 39.66 -20.27
C GLU A 91 20.51 40.61 -19.13
N GLN A 92 19.73 40.07 -18.17
CA GLN A 92 20.10 40.01 -16.73
C GLN A 92 18.95 39.35 -15.94
N ALA A 93 19.18 38.15 -15.42
CA ALA A 93 18.24 37.46 -14.53
C ALA A 93 18.30 38.09 -13.12
N GLY A 94 17.17 38.60 -12.65
CA GLY A 94 16.99 39.18 -11.32
C GLY A 94 16.85 38.14 -10.19
N PRO A 95 16.75 38.60 -8.92
CA PRO A 95 17.10 37.86 -7.70
C PRO A 95 16.06 36.83 -7.23
N ALA A 96 15.39 36.16 -8.16
CA ALA A 96 14.47 35.05 -7.89
C ALA A 96 15.15 33.66 -8.03
N ILE A 97 16.38 33.60 -8.55
CA ILE A 97 17.17 32.35 -8.75
C ILE A 97 18.16 32.09 -7.60
N GLU A 98 18.45 33.05 -6.72
CA GLU A 98 19.33 32.83 -5.56
C GLU A 98 18.67 32.17 -4.35
N ARG A 99 17.35 31.93 -4.39
CA ARG A 99 16.62 31.18 -3.34
C ARG A 99 16.58 29.67 -3.57
N ILE A 100 16.91 29.20 -4.77
CA ILE A 100 16.91 27.77 -5.14
C ILE A 100 18.27 27.11 -4.81
N LEU A 101 19.30 27.89 -4.49
CA LEU A 101 20.65 27.38 -4.17
C LEU A 101 20.99 27.37 -2.67
N ARG A 102 19.98 27.47 -1.79
CA ARG A 102 20.15 27.22 -0.36
C ARG A 102 19.07 26.24 0.09
N GLY A 103 19.38 24.96 -0.05
CA GLY A 103 18.60 23.89 0.56
C GLY A 103 18.47 24.10 2.07
N PRO A 104 17.44 23.51 2.70
CA PRO A 104 17.24 23.59 4.14
C PRO A 104 18.47 23.02 4.85
N SER A 105 19.06 23.82 5.75
CA SER A 105 20.19 23.44 6.62
C SER A 105 19.71 22.66 7.85
N GLY A 106 18.65 21.85 7.68
CA GLY A 106 18.13 20.97 8.70
C GLY A 106 18.99 19.71 8.81
N LEU A 107 19.22 19.24 10.03
CA LEU A 107 19.81 17.92 10.27
C LEU A 107 18.75 16.88 9.88
N GLY A 108 18.75 16.45 8.61
CA GLY A 108 17.90 15.36 8.12
C GLY A 108 18.21 14.02 8.80
N THR A 109 17.72 12.94 8.20
CA THR A 109 17.92 11.53 8.64
C THR A 109 19.38 11.16 8.86
N ALA A 110 20.34 11.94 8.35
CA ALA A 110 21.76 11.89 8.70
C ALA A 110 22.06 11.80 10.21
N SER A 111 21.20 12.38 11.07
CA SER A 111 21.30 12.25 12.53
C SER A 111 20.95 10.84 13.07
N LEU A 112 20.29 10.00 12.28
CA LEU A 112 19.96 8.60 12.57
C LEU A 112 21.08 7.63 12.12
N HIS A 113 22.05 8.08 11.33
CA HIS A 113 23.17 7.28 10.85
C HIS A 113 24.43 7.51 11.72
N LEU A 114 24.66 6.63 12.70
CA LEU A 114 25.91 6.60 13.45
C LEU A 114 27.04 5.94 12.62
N ALA A 115 28.06 6.75 12.31
CA ALA A 115 29.43 6.43 11.87
C ALA A 115 29.63 5.67 10.53
N ARG A 116 30.14 6.42 9.53
CA ARG A 116 30.75 5.92 8.29
C ARG A 116 32.05 5.17 8.62
N ARG A 117 32.11 3.88 8.34
CA ARG A 117 33.37 3.12 8.35
C ARG A 117 33.95 3.15 6.93
N GLU A 118 35.12 3.76 6.77
CA GLU A 118 35.91 3.64 5.53
C GLU A 118 36.42 2.20 5.40
N GLU A 119 36.16 1.58 4.25
CA GLU A 119 36.70 0.27 3.89
C GLU A 119 37.38 0.33 2.51
N LEU A 120 38.50 -0.40 2.41
CA LEU A 120 39.45 -0.39 1.30
C LEU A 120 38.90 -1.14 0.06
N PRO A 121 39.37 -0.82 -1.16
CA PRO A 121 38.76 -1.35 -2.39
C PRO A 121 39.10 -2.83 -2.60
N ALA A 122 38.07 -3.66 -2.84
CA ALA A 122 38.20 -5.04 -3.29
C ALA A 122 38.23 -5.14 -4.83
N PRO A 123 38.82 -6.20 -5.43
CA PRO A 123 39.03 -6.28 -6.87
C PRO A 123 37.73 -6.58 -7.65
N GLY A 124 37.62 -5.97 -8.83
CA GLY A 124 36.39 -5.84 -9.63
C GLY A 124 35.79 -7.13 -10.16
N VAL A 125 34.50 -7.29 -9.87
CA VAL A 125 33.52 -8.07 -10.64
C VAL A 125 32.98 -7.13 -11.72
N PRO A 126 32.73 -7.59 -12.97
CA PRO A 126 32.19 -6.71 -14.01
C PRO A 126 30.88 -6.04 -13.56
N GLU A 127 30.89 -4.71 -13.51
CA GLU A 127 29.76 -3.87 -13.10
C GLU A 127 28.62 -4.02 -14.11
N ALA A 128 27.46 -4.47 -13.62
CA ALA A 128 26.21 -4.23 -14.34
C ALA A 128 26.02 -2.72 -14.53
N PRO A 129 25.44 -2.24 -15.64
CA PRO A 129 25.22 -0.82 -15.85
C PRO A 129 24.42 -0.26 -14.66
N ALA A 130 25.04 0.61 -13.88
CA ALA A 130 24.40 1.21 -12.72
C ALA A 130 23.16 1.99 -13.19
N GLY A 131 21.98 1.51 -12.80
CA GLY A 131 20.73 2.18 -13.14
C GLY A 131 20.75 3.62 -12.65
N ARG A 132 20.19 4.53 -13.46
CA ARG A 132 20.21 5.97 -13.18
C ARG A 132 18.98 6.33 -12.33
N PRO A 133 19.12 7.19 -11.31
CA PRO A 133 17.97 7.67 -10.57
C PRO A 133 17.12 8.57 -11.46
N VAL A 134 15.82 8.68 -11.16
CA VAL A 134 14.94 9.67 -11.81
C VAL A 134 15.52 11.07 -11.55
N PRO A 135 15.83 11.88 -12.59
CA PRO A 135 16.39 13.21 -12.39
C PRO A 135 15.46 14.09 -11.56
N GLY A 136 15.99 14.70 -10.50
CA GLY A 136 15.24 15.56 -9.58
C GLY A 136 14.53 14.84 -8.43
N LEU A 137 14.50 13.51 -8.42
CA LEU A 137 13.91 12.74 -7.33
C LEU A 137 14.80 12.81 -6.07
N TYR A 138 14.24 13.26 -4.95
CA TYR A 138 14.93 13.32 -3.67
C TYR A 138 15.03 11.91 -3.06
N HIS A 139 16.26 11.46 -2.79
CA HIS A 139 16.53 10.12 -2.26
C HIS A 139 17.88 10.10 -1.52
N HIS A 140 18.14 9.02 -0.78
CA HIS A 140 19.42 8.80 -0.12
C HIS A 140 20.22 7.68 -0.80
N PRO A 141 21.56 7.75 -0.78
CA PRO A 141 22.40 6.67 -1.27
C PRO A 141 22.33 5.46 -0.33
N VAL A 142 22.20 4.28 -0.92
CA VAL A 142 22.24 2.99 -0.22
C VAL A 142 23.60 2.33 -0.46
N GLN A 143 24.16 1.73 0.59
CA GLN A 143 25.37 0.91 0.45
C GLN A 143 25.06 -0.35 -0.36
N GLU A 144 25.99 -0.77 -1.22
CA GLU A 144 25.85 -2.02 -1.97
C GLU A 144 25.48 -3.19 -1.04
N PRO A 145 24.36 -3.90 -1.28
CA PRO A 145 23.93 -5.03 -0.47
C PRO A 145 24.99 -6.13 -0.42
N ASP A 146 25.21 -6.72 0.76
CA ASP A 146 26.18 -7.80 0.94
C ASP A 146 25.89 -8.96 -0.04
N PRO A 147 26.78 -9.23 -1.02
CA PRO A 147 26.54 -10.21 -2.07
C PRO A 147 26.38 -11.64 -1.52
N VAL A 148 26.98 -11.95 -0.36
CA VAL A 148 26.85 -13.26 0.29
C VAL A 148 25.43 -13.44 0.83
N ARG A 149 24.90 -12.40 1.49
CA ARG A 149 23.50 -12.41 1.97
C ARG A 149 22.52 -12.46 0.81
N VAL A 150 22.75 -11.66 -0.24
CA VAL A 150 21.90 -11.65 -1.44
C VAL A 150 21.83 -13.03 -2.08
N ALA A 151 22.98 -13.67 -2.31
CA ALA A 151 23.03 -15.01 -2.92
C ALA A 151 22.31 -16.06 -2.07
N GLU A 152 22.48 -16.02 -0.75
CA GLU A 152 21.83 -16.99 0.14
C GLU A 152 20.32 -16.78 0.25
N VAL A 153 19.85 -15.53 0.31
CA VAL A 153 18.41 -15.22 0.28
C VAL A 153 17.80 -15.66 -1.04
N SER A 154 18.42 -15.31 -2.18
CA SER A 154 17.95 -15.71 -3.52
C SER A 154 17.87 -17.23 -3.67
N ARG A 155 18.87 -17.97 -3.17
CA ARG A 155 18.85 -19.44 -3.19
C ARG A 155 17.70 -20.01 -2.36
N ARG A 156 17.49 -19.50 -1.13
CA ARG A 156 16.46 -20.02 -0.22
C ARG A 156 15.05 -19.66 -0.65
N ILE A 157 14.83 -18.45 -1.16
CA ILE A 157 13.49 -18.03 -1.60
C ILE A 157 13.06 -18.78 -2.86
N LYS A 158 14.00 -19.09 -3.75
CA LYS A 158 13.74 -19.94 -4.92
C LYS A 158 13.36 -21.36 -4.51
N ALA A 159 14.11 -21.96 -3.59
CA ALA A 159 13.75 -23.28 -3.03
C ALA A 159 12.37 -23.26 -2.36
N TRP A 160 12.07 -22.23 -1.55
CA TRP A 160 10.73 -22.07 -0.96
C TRP A 160 9.63 -21.95 -2.03
N ALA A 161 9.83 -21.12 -3.05
CA ALA A 161 8.86 -20.89 -4.12
C ALA A 161 8.54 -22.18 -4.90
N LEU A 162 9.56 -22.99 -5.22
CA LEU A 162 9.40 -24.23 -5.99
C LEU A 162 8.96 -25.41 -5.11
N ASP A 163 9.68 -25.66 -4.02
CA ASP A 163 9.58 -26.89 -3.23
C ASP A 163 8.50 -26.82 -2.15
N GLU A 164 8.23 -25.65 -1.56
CA GLU A 164 7.28 -25.52 -0.45
C GLU A 164 5.90 -25.05 -0.90
N VAL A 165 5.82 -24.05 -1.79
CA VAL A 165 4.54 -23.43 -2.17
C VAL A 165 4.13 -23.63 -3.62
N GLN A 166 4.99 -24.23 -4.46
CA GLN A 166 4.73 -24.47 -5.89
C GLN A 166 4.14 -23.21 -6.53
N LEU A 167 4.86 -22.10 -6.42
CA LEU A 167 4.38 -20.75 -6.68
C LEU A 167 4.03 -20.56 -8.16
N TYR A 168 4.91 -21.04 -9.02
CA TYR A 168 4.78 -20.91 -10.47
C TYR A 168 5.21 -22.22 -11.14
N PRO A 169 4.71 -22.50 -12.36
CA PRO A 169 5.28 -23.55 -13.20
C PRO A 169 6.74 -23.23 -13.59
N ASP A 170 7.50 -24.26 -13.97
CA ASP A 170 8.96 -24.17 -14.21
C ASP A 170 9.36 -23.11 -15.26
N ASP A 171 8.45 -22.70 -16.14
CA ASP A 171 8.67 -21.72 -17.20
C ASP A 171 8.72 -20.27 -16.73
N TRP A 172 8.30 -19.95 -15.50
CA TRP A 172 8.34 -18.57 -14.94
C TRP A 172 9.57 -18.30 -14.08
N GLU A 173 10.53 -19.23 -14.06
CA GLU A 173 11.76 -19.14 -13.26
C GLU A 173 12.58 -17.88 -13.61
N GLN A 174 12.63 -17.49 -14.89
CA GLN A 174 13.38 -16.31 -15.33
C GLN A 174 12.76 -14.99 -14.84
N GLU A 175 11.43 -14.91 -14.81
CA GLU A 175 10.72 -13.71 -14.33
C GLU A 175 10.89 -13.56 -12.81
N PHE A 176 10.86 -14.68 -12.09
CA PHE A 176 11.16 -14.73 -10.66
C PHE A 176 12.59 -14.25 -10.35
N ASP A 177 13.59 -14.75 -11.09
CA ASP A 177 14.98 -14.33 -10.91
C ASP A 177 15.18 -12.85 -11.30
N GLY A 178 14.48 -12.36 -12.33
CA GLY A 178 14.47 -10.96 -12.77
C GLY A 178 13.87 -9.98 -11.75
N PHE A 179 13.13 -10.48 -10.76
CA PHE A 179 12.66 -9.66 -9.65
C PHE A 179 13.79 -9.26 -8.68
N LEU A 180 14.89 -10.01 -8.63
CA LEU A 180 16.03 -9.72 -7.75
C LEU A 180 15.63 -9.56 -6.26
N VAL A 181 14.67 -10.36 -5.77
CA VAL A 181 14.09 -10.20 -4.42
C VAL A 181 15.13 -10.27 -3.29
N GLY A 182 16.18 -11.08 -3.45
CA GLY A 182 17.28 -11.15 -2.49
C GLY A 182 18.04 -9.83 -2.36
N ARG A 183 18.29 -9.14 -3.48
CA ARG A 183 18.91 -7.81 -3.48
C ARG A 183 18.00 -6.79 -2.83
N TYR A 184 16.70 -6.86 -3.14
CA TYR A 184 15.68 -5.98 -2.59
C TYR A 184 15.65 -6.06 -1.05
N MET A 185 15.46 -7.26 -0.50
CA MET A 185 15.28 -7.44 0.95
C MET A 185 16.55 -7.17 1.75
N VAL A 186 17.74 -7.47 1.20
CA VAL A 186 19.01 -7.13 1.87
C VAL A 186 19.24 -5.61 1.88
N ALA A 187 18.86 -4.89 0.82
CA ALA A 187 18.94 -3.43 0.78
C ALA A 187 17.99 -2.77 1.80
N CYS A 188 16.78 -3.32 1.99
CA CYS A 188 15.76 -2.74 2.84
C CYS A 188 15.88 -3.11 4.33
N HIS A 189 16.57 -4.21 4.65
CA HIS A 189 16.73 -4.69 6.02
C HIS A 189 18.20 -4.99 6.37
N PRO A 190 19.10 -3.99 6.30
CA PRO A 190 20.52 -4.18 6.60
C PRO A 190 20.78 -4.49 8.08
N ASP A 191 19.85 -4.19 8.99
CA ASP A 191 19.94 -4.53 10.41
C ASP A 191 19.41 -5.94 10.75
N ALA A 192 18.95 -6.70 9.76
CA ALA A 192 18.49 -8.08 9.97
C ALA A 192 19.60 -8.94 10.60
N PRO A 193 19.36 -9.55 11.78
CA PRO A 193 20.38 -10.29 12.50
C PRO A 193 20.87 -11.54 11.75
N THR A 194 19.97 -12.22 11.03
CA THR A 194 20.26 -13.48 10.34
C THR A 194 19.58 -13.54 8.98
N ILE A 195 19.98 -14.52 8.15
CA ILE A 195 19.27 -14.87 6.92
C ILE A 195 17.82 -15.25 7.21
N ASP A 196 17.53 -15.91 8.34
CA ASP A 196 16.16 -16.33 8.66
C ASP A 196 15.24 -15.12 8.88
N HIS A 197 15.75 -14.03 9.47
CA HIS A 197 14.99 -12.78 9.58
C HIS A 197 14.75 -12.14 8.21
N LEU A 198 15.74 -12.12 7.32
CA LEU A 198 15.55 -11.66 5.93
C LEU A 198 14.53 -12.51 5.19
N MET A 199 14.57 -13.83 5.39
CA MET A 199 13.65 -14.77 4.75
C MET A 199 12.20 -14.60 5.19
N ILE A 200 11.93 -13.99 6.35
CA ILE A 200 10.57 -13.58 6.72
C ILE A 200 10.06 -12.52 5.75
N ALA A 201 10.75 -11.38 5.65
CA ALA A 201 10.36 -10.30 4.74
C ALA A 201 10.31 -10.77 3.29
N THR A 202 11.27 -11.61 2.89
CA THR A 202 11.38 -12.12 1.52
C THR A 202 10.19 -12.99 1.13
N ARG A 203 9.74 -13.91 2.00
CA ARG A 203 8.56 -14.75 1.72
C ARG A 203 7.27 -13.94 1.68
N LEU A 204 7.11 -12.99 2.60
CA LEU A 204 5.93 -12.12 2.63
C LEU A 204 5.85 -11.27 1.35
N MET A 205 6.95 -10.61 0.96
CA MET A 205 7.05 -9.88 -0.31
C MET A 205 6.71 -10.77 -1.52
N VAL A 206 7.28 -11.97 -1.62
CA VAL A 206 6.98 -12.87 -2.76
C VAL A 206 5.52 -13.31 -2.74
N ALA A 207 4.94 -13.59 -1.58
CA ALA A 207 3.54 -13.98 -1.48
C ALA A 207 2.59 -12.82 -1.82
N GLU A 208 2.94 -11.59 -1.45
CA GLU A 208 2.24 -10.36 -1.85
C GLU A 208 2.23 -10.21 -3.38
N ASN A 209 3.39 -10.33 -4.04
CA ASN A 209 3.47 -10.28 -5.51
C ASN A 209 2.67 -11.41 -6.17
N ALA A 210 2.70 -12.63 -5.62
CA ALA A 210 1.94 -13.75 -6.20
C ALA A 210 0.42 -13.53 -6.14
N VAL A 211 -0.10 -12.89 -5.09
CA VAL A 211 -1.51 -12.50 -5.05
C VAL A 211 -1.81 -11.43 -6.09
N ASP A 212 -0.98 -10.40 -6.18
CA ASP A 212 -1.17 -9.31 -7.13
C ASP A 212 -1.15 -9.83 -8.58
N ASP A 213 -0.11 -10.58 -8.94
CA ASP A 213 0.08 -11.17 -10.26
C ASP A 213 -1.08 -12.09 -10.66
N CYS A 214 -1.50 -13.00 -9.78
CA CYS A 214 -2.49 -14.03 -10.12
C CYS A 214 -3.94 -13.58 -9.95
N TYR A 215 -4.22 -12.61 -9.06
CA TYR A 215 -5.60 -12.19 -8.77
C TYR A 215 -5.93 -10.81 -9.35
N CYS A 216 -5.00 -9.86 -9.30
CA CYS A 216 -5.21 -8.49 -9.78
C CYS A 216 -4.83 -8.35 -11.26
N GLU A 217 -3.69 -8.92 -11.67
CA GLU A 217 -3.01 -8.58 -12.93
C GLU A 217 -2.98 -9.72 -13.98
N ASP A 218 -1.99 -9.71 -14.86
CA ASP A 218 -1.94 -10.43 -16.14
C ASP A 218 -1.89 -11.98 -16.06
N HIS A 219 -1.70 -12.58 -14.89
CA HIS A 219 -1.62 -14.04 -14.74
C HIS A 219 -2.97 -14.71 -14.47
N GLY A 220 -4.03 -14.18 -15.08
CA GLY A 220 -5.42 -14.63 -14.87
C GLY A 220 -6.18 -13.82 -13.83
N GLY A 221 -5.68 -12.63 -13.50
CA GLY A 221 -6.38 -11.63 -12.72
C GLY A 221 -7.63 -11.11 -13.44
N SER A 222 -8.54 -10.56 -12.64
CA SER A 222 -9.81 -10.04 -13.13
C SER A 222 -10.44 -9.19 -12.03
N PRO A 223 -10.90 -7.99 -12.37
CA PRO A 223 -11.55 -7.15 -11.38
C PRO A 223 -12.94 -7.73 -11.00
N ILE A 224 -13.57 -8.53 -11.89
CA ILE A 224 -14.82 -9.23 -11.61
C ILE A 224 -14.56 -10.40 -10.66
N GLY A 225 -15.21 -10.36 -9.49
CA GLY A 225 -15.07 -11.41 -8.47
C GLY A 225 -13.79 -11.31 -7.63
N LEU A 226 -12.98 -10.25 -7.80
CA LEU A 226 -11.74 -10.02 -7.05
C LEU A 226 -11.98 -10.04 -5.53
N GLY A 227 -13.08 -9.42 -5.06
CA GLY A 227 -13.45 -9.41 -3.64
C GLY A 227 -13.59 -10.80 -3.02
N GLY A 228 -14.14 -11.76 -3.76
CA GLY A 228 -14.25 -13.14 -3.29
C GLY A 228 -12.88 -13.82 -3.19
N ARG A 229 -12.02 -13.64 -4.21
CA ARG A 229 -10.67 -14.22 -4.22
C ARG A 229 -9.79 -13.64 -3.12
N LEU A 230 -9.76 -12.32 -2.97
CA LEU A 230 -8.99 -11.65 -1.92
C LEU A 230 -9.48 -12.00 -0.52
N LEU A 231 -10.79 -12.09 -0.29
CA LEU A 231 -11.31 -12.51 1.02
C LEU A 231 -10.83 -13.93 1.37
N LEU A 232 -10.90 -14.87 0.43
CA LEU A 232 -10.42 -16.24 0.66
C LEU A 232 -8.90 -16.29 0.88
N ALA A 233 -8.10 -15.53 0.14
CA ALA A 233 -6.67 -15.41 0.38
C ALA A 233 -6.35 -14.74 1.73
N HIS A 234 -7.12 -13.72 2.14
CA HIS A 234 -6.94 -13.09 3.44
C HIS A 234 -7.15 -14.07 4.60
N THR A 235 -7.99 -15.10 4.42
CA THR A 235 -8.13 -16.15 5.44
C THR A 235 -6.87 -17.02 5.66
N ALA A 236 -5.90 -16.97 4.75
CA ALA A 236 -4.58 -17.58 4.94
C ALA A 236 -3.71 -16.77 5.93
N LEU A 237 -4.03 -15.49 6.14
CA LEU A 237 -3.37 -14.59 7.07
C LEU A 237 -4.14 -14.49 8.40
N ASP A 238 -5.47 -14.39 8.31
CA ASP A 238 -6.41 -14.32 9.43
C ASP A 238 -7.38 -15.51 9.42
N ALA A 239 -7.13 -16.49 10.30
CA ALA A 239 -7.73 -17.81 10.21
C ALA A 239 -9.26 -17.80 10.41
N LEU A 240 -9.98 -18.57 9.59
CA LEU A 240 -11.40 -18.80 9.79
C LEU A 240 -11.66 -19.71 11.00
N HIS A 241 -12.35 -19.19 12.00
CA HIS A 241 -12.88 -19.99 13.10
C HIS A 241 -14.32 -20.39 12.83
N THR A 242 -14.55 -21.67 12.54
CA THR A 242 -15.86 -22.22 12.15
C THR A 242 -16.13 -23.57 12.84
N THR A 243 -17.28 -24.18 12.56
CA THR A 243 -17.67 -25.48 13.11
C THR A 243 -16.72 -26.61 12.65
N LYS A 244 -16.73 -27.72 13.39
CA LYS A 244 -15.94 -28.92 13.06
C LYS A 244 -16.28 -29.49 11.67
N GLU A 245 -17.48 -29.25 11.17
CA GLU A 245 -17.93 -29.68 9.85
C GLU A 245 -17.21 -28.92 8.73
N TYR A 246 -17.05 -27.60 8.87
CA TYR A 246 -16.53 -26.74 7.79
C TYR A 246 -15.04 -26.44 7.90
N HIS A 247 -14.43 -26.60 9.08
CA HIS A 247 -13.01 -26.31 9.26
C HIS A 247 -12.10 -27.11 8.29
N PRO A 248 -12.27 -28.43 8.07
CA PRO A 248 -11.42 -29.16 7.12
C PRO A 248 -11.49 -28.63 5.68
N LEU A 249 -12.68 -28.19 5.24
CA LEU A 249 -12.87 -27.66 3.89
C LEU A 249 -12.13 -26.32 3.70
N TRP A 250 -12.19 -25.44 4.70
CA TRP A 250 -11.41 -24.21 4.68
C TRP A 250 -9.91 -24.51 4.69
N ALA A 251 -9.44 -25.41 5.55
CA ALA A 251 -8.04 -25.77 5.64
C ALA A 251 -7.52 -26.34 4.29
N GLU A 252 -8.28 -27.22 3.63
CA GLU A 252 -7.97 -27.71 2.28
C GLU A 252 -7.89 -26.58 1.26
N SER A 253 -8.79 -25.58 1.35
CA SER A 253 -8.80 -24.44 0.43
C SER A 253 -7.51 -23.61 0.47
N LEU A 254 -6.76 -23.62 1.58
CA LEU A 254 -5.47 -22.92 1.68
C LEU A 254 -4.38 -23.54 0.78
N HIS A 255 -4.61 -24.71 0.22
CA HIS A 255 -3.70 -25.40 -0.70
C HIS A 255 -4.11 -25.29 -2.17
N ALA A 256 -5.30 -24.76 -2.45
CA ALA A 256 -5.94 -24.87 -3.76
C ALA A 256 -5.25 -24.08 -4.87
N ASP A 257 -4.54 -22.99 -4.55
CA ASP A 257 -3.77 -22.22 -5.52
C ASP A 257 -2.48 -21.64 -4.93
N ALA A 258 -1.61 -21.16 -5.82
CA ALA A 258 -0.29 -20.62 -5.46
C ALA A 258 -0.38 -19.43 -4.49
N PRO A 259 -1.24 -18.42 -4.71
CA PRO A 259 -1.32 -17.27 -3.80
C PRO A 259 -1.71 -17.66 -2.36
N ARG A 260 -2.67 -18.57 -2.17
CA ARG A 260 -3.04 -19.04 -0.82
C ARG A 260 -1.95 -19.90 -0.18
N ARG A 261 -1.27 -20.76 -0.95
CA ARG A 261 -0.11 -21.51 -0.44
C ARG A 261 1.01 -20.58 0.01
N ALA A 262 1.28 -19.54 -0.78
CA ALA A 262 2.30 -18.54 -0.49
C ALA A 262 1.98 -17.75 0.78
N TYR A 263 0.78 -17.15 0.90
CA TYR A 263 0.38 -16.43 2.11
C TYR A 263 0.36 -17.32 3.35
N ARG A 264 -0.22 -18.53 3.25
CA ARG A 264 -0.26 -19.45 4.40
C ARG A 264 1.15 -19.76 4.88
N SER A 265 2.03 -20.21 3.99
CA SER A 265 3.40 -20.59 4.35
C SER A 265 4.20 -19.39 4.87
N ALA A 266 4.15 -18.23 4.19
CA ALA A 266 4.87 -17.03 4.62
C ALA A 266 4.39 -16.55 6.01
N MET A 267 3.07 -16.56 6.25
CA MET A 267 2.49 -16.19 7.54
C MET A 267 2.82 -17.20 8.64
N GLU A 268 2.86 -18.50 8.35
CA GLU A 268 3.30 -19.53 9.30
C GLU A 268 4.73 -19.25 9.81
N TYR A 269 5.66 -18.92 8.92
CA TYR A 269 7.02 -18.52 9.32
C TYR A 269 7.03 -17.20 10.10
N PHE A 270 6.21 -16.22 9.69
CA PHE A 270 6.17 -14.92 10.37
C PHE A 270 5.65 -15.04 11.80
N VAL A 271 4.57 -15.81 12.02
CA VAL A 271 3.98 -16.04 13.35
C VAL A 271 4.93 -16.80 14.29
N GLN A 272 5.83 -17.62 13.77
CA GLN A 272 6.84 -18.31 14.59
C GLN A 272 7.93 -17.36 15.12
N LEU A 273 8.20 -16.26 14.41
CA LEU A 273 9.26 -15.32 14.74
C LEU A 273 8.75 -14.05 15.44
N ALA A 274 7.63 -13.50 14.98
CA ALA A 274 7.07 -12.23 15.43
C ALA A 274 6.11 -12.40 16.63
N THR A 275 5.90 -11.33 17.39
CA THR A 275 4.92 -11.33 18.48
C THR A 275 3.48 -11.32 17.96
N PRO A 276 2.47 -11.70 18.77
CA PRO A 276 1.07 -11.57 18.38
C PRO A 276 0.70 -10.16 17.92
N SER A 277 1.18 -9.11 18.60
CA SER A 277 0.92 -7.71 18.21
C SER A 277 1.53 -7.35 16.85
N GLN A 278 2.74 -7.83 16.55
CA GLN A 278 3.37 -7.63 15.24
C GLN A 278 2.61 -8.37 14.13
N THR A 279 2.15 -9.60 14.40
CA THR A 279 1.37 -10.38 13.43
C THR A 279 0.01 -9.74 13.16
N ASP A 280 -0.66 -9.21 14.18
CA ASP A 280 -1.94 -8.50 14.04
C ASP A 280 -1.79 -7.19 13.26
N ARG A 281 -0.71 -6.44 13.53
CA ARG A 281 -0.34 -5.26 12.73
C ARG A 281 -0.20 -5.61 11.25
N PHE A 282 0.52 -6.69 10.93
CA PHE A 282 0.66 -7.14 9.55
C PHE A 282 -0.68 -7.55 8.92
N ARG A 283 -1.54 -8.30 9.61
CA ARG A 283 -2.90 -8.62 9.13
C ARG A 283 -3.68 -7.36 8.78
N HIS A 284 -3.61 -6.35 9.64
CA HIS A 284 -4.28 -5.07 9.41
C HIS A 284 -3.72 -4.34 8.18
N ASP A 285 -2.41 -4.30 8.00
CA ASP A 285 -1.80 -3.68 6.82
C ASP A 285 -2.10 -4.46 5.53
N MET A 286 -2.21 -5.79 5.60
CA MET A 286 -2.69 -6.61 4.48
C MET A 286 -4.18 -6.38 4.17
N ALA A 287 -5.02 -6.14 5.18
CA ALA A 287 -6.40 -5.76 4.95
C ALA A 287 -6.49 -4.39 4.25
N ARG A 288 -5.59 -3.45 4.58
CA ARG A 288 -5.48 -2.18 3.84
C ARG A 288 -5.12 -2.43 2.38
N LEU A 289 -4.09 -3.23 2.12
CA LEU A 289 -3.64 -3.58 0.77
C LEU A 289 -4.79 -4.15 -0.08
N HIS A 290 -5.50 -5.14 0.45
CA HIS A 290 -6.64 -5.74 -0.27
C HIS A 290 -7.79 -4.75 -0.51
N MET A 291 -8.06 -3.82 0.41
CA MET A 291 -9.04 -2.75 0.16
C MET A 291 -8.57 -1.81 -0.97
N GLY A 292 -7.27 -1.53 -1.05
CA GLY A 292 -6.66 -0.78 -2.14
C GLY A 292 -6.86 -1.46 -3.50
N TYR A 293 -6.52 -2.75 -3.59
CA TYR A 293 -6.75 -3.54 -4.80
C TYR A 293 -8.21 -3.53 -5.24
N LEU A 294 -9.16 -3.63 -4.30
CA LEU A 294 -10.59 -3.60 -4.63
C LEU A 294 -11.05 -2.22 -5.10
N ALA A 295 -10.49 -1.13 -4.58
CA ALA A 295 -10.81 0.21 -5.03
C ALA A 295 -10.33 0.44 -6.47
N GLU A 296 -9.08 0.07 -6.76
CA GLU A 296 -8.50 0.16 -8.10
C GLU A 296 -9.26 -0.70 -9.12
N ALA A 297 -9.55 -1.96 -8.78
CA ALA A 297 -10.34 -2.85 -9.63
C ALA A 297 -11.78 -2.36 -9.86
N ALA A 298 -12.36 -1.61 -8.92
CA ALA A 298 -13.68 -1.01 -9.11
C ALA A 298 -13.63 0.18 -10.09
N TRP A 299 -12.55 0.96 -10.06
CA TRP A 299 -12.31 2.02 -11.02
C TRP A 299 -12.05 1.49 -12.43
N ASP A 300 -11.23 0.44 -12.55
CA ASP A 300 -10.97 -0.23 -13.82
C ASP A 300 -12.27 -0.76 -14.47
N GLN A 301 -13.13 -1.43 -13.69
CA GLN A 301 -14.44 -1.92 -14.16
C GLN A 301 -15.38 -0.83 -14.70
N THR A 302 -15.20 0.41 -14.25
CA THR A 302 -16.07 1.54 -14.60
C THR A 302 -15.37 2.57 -15.48
N ASP A 303 -14.14 2.27 -15.93
CA ASP A 303 -13.26 3.19 -16.67
C ASP A 303 -13.15 4.56 -15.99
N HIS A 304 -13.11 4.55 -14.66
CA HIS A 304 -13.09 5.76 -13.85
C HIS A 304 -11.66 6.25 -13.63
N VAL A 305 -11.37 7.49 -14.04
CA VAL A 305 -10.17 8.20 -13.58
C VAL A 305 -10.51 9.02 -12.34
N PRO A 306 -9.92 8.71 -11.18
CA PRO A 306 -10.11 9.45 -9.94
C PRO A 306 -9.42 10.82 -9.98
N GLU A 307 -9.88 11.80 -9.19
CA GLU A 307 -9.11 13.02 -8.93
C GLU A 307 -7.74 12.67 -8.33
N VAL A 308 -6.73 13.54 -8.49
CA VAL A 308 -5.36 13.25 -8.01
C VAL A 308 -5.33 12.89 -6.51
N TRP A 309 -6.11 13.57 -5.68
CA TRP A 309 -6.18 13.28 -4.24
C TRP A 309 -6.93 11.96 -3.94
N GLU A 310 -7.91 11.57 -4.77
CA GLU A 310 -8.62 10.30 -4.66
C GLU A 310 -7.67 9.15 -5.04
N TYR A 311 -6.88 9.32 -6.11
CA TYR A 311 -5.83 8.39 -6.49
C TYR A 311 -4.83 8.19 -5.35
N LEU A 312 -4.30 9.27 -4.78
CA LEU A 312 -3.39 9.21 -3.63
C LEU A 312 -4.04 8.55 -2.41
N ALA A 313 -5.34 8.74 -2.18
CA ALA A 313 -6.06 8.07 -1.11
C ALA A 313 -6.13 6.55 -1.34
N MET A 314 -6.43 6.09 -2.55
CA MET A 314 -6.36 4.67 -2.91
C MET A 314 -4.94 4.14 -2.78
N ARG A 315 -3.94 4.88 -3.25
CA ARG A 315 -2.52 4.50 -3.23
C ARG A 315 -1.90 4.49 -1.83
N GLN A 316 -2.54 5.08 -0.83
CA GLN A 316 -2.19 4.89 0.58
C GLN A 316 -2.61 3.50 1.11
N PHE A 317 -3.58 2.86 0.45
CA PHE A 317 -4.05 1.50 0.75
C PHE A 317 -3.39 0.47 -0.17
N ASN A 318 -3.48 0.64 -1.50
CA ASN A 318 -2.67 -0.15 -2.45
C ASN A 318 -1.23 0.37 -2.41
N ASN A 319 -0.45 -0.16 -1.48
CA ASN A 319 0.77 0.47 -0.99
C ASN A 319 1.77 -0.58 -0.50
N PHE A 320 3.07 -0.26 -0.55
CA PHE A 320 4.11 -1.11 0.03
C PHE A 320 4.06 -1.21 1.57
N ARG A 321 3.20 -0.47 2.26
CA ARG A 321 3.07 -0.39 3.73
C ARG A 321 3.26 -1.70 4.50
N PRO A 322 2.77 -2.89 4.08
CA PRO A 322 3.03 -4.14 4.81
C PRO A 322 4.52 -4.51 4.96
N CYS A 323 5.38 -3.99 4.09
CA CYS A 323 6.81 -4.28 4.06
C CYS A 323 7.67 -3.46 5.04
N PRO A 324 7.65 -2.11 5.06
CA PRO A 324 8.42 -1.34 6.04
C PRO A 324 7.89 -1.51 7.47
N THR A 325 6.62 -1.87 7.66
CA THR A 325 6.01 -2.01 9.01
C THR A 325 6.38 -3.29 9.74
N ILE A 326 7.07 -4.24 9.09
CA ILE A 326 7.67 -5.42 9.75
C ILE A 326 9.15 -5.23 10.09
N THR A 327 9.70 -4.02 9.92
CA THR A 327 11.13 -3.73 10.10
C THR A 327 11.66 -4.06 11.51
N ASP A 328 10.84 -3.91 12.56
CA ASP A 328 11.18 -4.32 13.93
C ASP A 328 11.23 -5.85 14.07
N SER A 329 10.23 -6.57 13.56
CA SER A 329 10.23 -8.03 13.55
C SER A 329 11.47 -8.58 12.84
N VAL A 330 11.80 -8.03 11.67
CA VAL A 330 12.99 -8.41 10.88
C VAL A 330 14.29 -7.98 11.58
N GLY A 331 14.29 -6.84 12.26
CA GLY A 331 15.43 -6.35 13.06
C GLY A 331 15.61 -7.07 14.41
N GLY A 332 14.75 -8.06 14.73
CA GLY A 332 14.83 -8.87 15.94
C GLY A 332 14.43 -8.13 17.23
N TYR A 333 13.49 -7.20 17.15
CA TYR A 333 12.93 -6.48 18.30
C TYR A 333 11.44 -6.17 18.10
N GLU A 334 10.81 -5.49 19.05
CA GLU A 334 9.40 -5.07 18.95
C GLU A 334 9.26 -3.57 19.22
N LEU A 335 8.51 -2.89 18.36
CA LEU A 335 7.86 -1.63 18.71
C LEU A 335 6.52 -1.94 19.41
N PRO A 336 6.36 -1.60 20.71
CA PRO A 336 5.12 -1.85 21.43
C PRO A 336 3.87 -1.30 20.72
N ALA A 337 2.79 -2.07 20.76
CA ALA A 337 1.54 -1.74 20.06
C ALA A 337 1.00 -0.34 20.40
N ASP A 338 1.05 0.06 21.67
CA ASP A 338 0.59 1.39 22.12
C ASP A 338 1.42 2.55 21.53
N LEU A 339 2.71 2.32 21.27
CA LEU A 339 3.58 3.29 20.60
C LEU A 339 3.34 3.29 19.09
N HIS A 340 3.18 2.11 18.49
CA HIS A 340 2.82 1.98 17.08
C HIS A 340 1.49 2.69 16.77
N ALA A 341 0.48 2.53 17.62
CA ALA A 341 -0.86 3.09 17.43
C ALA A 341 -0.95 4.61 17.63
N GLN A 342 0.12 5.29 18.08
CA GLN A 342 0.09 6.74 18.26
C GLN A 342 -0.17 7.47 16.93
N PRO A 343 -0.98 8.53 16.92
CA PRO A 343 -1.30 9.27 15.70
C PRO A 343 -0.05 9.78 14.96
N ALA A 344 0.96 10.27 15.69
CA ALA A 344 2.22 10.73 15.10
C ALA A 344 2.98 9.59 14.40
N MET A 345 3.05 8.40 15.03
CA MET A 345 3.67 7.22 14.43
C MET A 345 2.90 6.75 13.19
N GLN A 346 1.58 6.71 13.25
CA GLN A 346 0.74 6.35 12.10
C GLN A 346 0.90 7.32 10.93
N ARG A 347 1.05 8.63 11.20
CA ARG A 347 1.33 9.64 10.18
C ARG A 347 2.69 9.42 9.53
N VAL A 348 3.74 9.17 10.30
CA VAL A 348 5.08 8.87 9.76
C VAL A 348 5.05 7.62 8.87
N ILE A 349 4.41 6.54 9.32
CA ILE A 349 4.27 5.30 8.54
C ILE A 349 3.52 5.56 7.21
N ALA A 350 2.44 6.33 7.26
CA ALA A 350 1.67 6.66 6.06
C ALA A 350 2.48 7.51 5.07
N LEU A 351 3.19 8.54 5.55
CA LEU A 351 4.04 9.39 4.69
C LEU A 351 5.15 8.58 4.02
N ALA A 352 5.84 7.71 4.79
CA ALA A 352 6.87 6.82 4.25
C ALA A 352 6.30 5.87 3.19
N GLY A 353 5.17 5.21 3.48
CA GLY A 353 4.48 4.30 2.57
C GLY A 353 4.02 5.00 1.30
N ASN A 354 3.48 6.22 1.41
CA ASN A 354 3.02 7.00 0.26
C ASN A 354 4.21 7.39 -0.63
N ALA A 355 5.26 8.01 -0.07
CA ALA A 355 6.44 8.42 -0.83
C ALA A 355 7.06 7.21 -1.56
N THR A 356 7.32 6.11 -0.85
CA THR A 356 7.96 4.92 -1.43
C THR A 356 7.09 4.16 -2.42
N THR A 357 5.77 4.35 -2.41
CA THR A 357 4.87 3.76 -3.41
C THR A 357 4.82 4.64 -4.66
N ILE A 358 4.89 5.97 -4.53
CA ILE A 358 5.05 6.86 -5.70
C ILE A 358 6.40 6.65 -6.40
N VAL A 359 7.44 6.19 -5.70
CA VAL A 359 8.67 5.70 -6.36
C VAL A 359 8.33 4.62 -7.38
N ASN A 360 7.46 3.66 -7.05
CA ASN A 360 7.06 2.63 -8.00
C ASN A 360 6.36 3.25 -9.21
N ASP A 361 5.33 4.09 -9.01
CA ASP A 361 4.64 4.78 -10.10
C ASP A 361 5.60 5.49 -11.08
N LEU A 362 6.68 6.10 -10.57
CA LEU A 362 7.67 6.79 -11.40
C LEU A 362 8.54 5.81 -12.20
N TYR A 363 9.02 4.72 -11.57
CA TYR A 363 9.90 3.75 -12.23
C TYR A 363 9.15 2.76 -13.12
N SER A 364 7.90 2.42 -12.80
CA SER A 364 7.04 1.53 -13.57
C SER A 364 6.31 2.24 -14.72
N TYR A 365 6.26 3.57 -14.72
CA TYR A 365 5.57 4.38 -15.73
C TYR A 365 5.72 3.88 -17.18
N THR A 366 6.96 3.69 -17.66
CA THR A 366 7.20 3.29 -19.05
C THR A 366 6.76 1.85 -19.34
N LYS A 367 6.87 0.97 -18.35
CA LYS A 367 6.38 -0.41 -18.44
C LYS A 367 4.86 -0.41 -18.54
N GLU A 368 4.19 0.33 -17.67
CA GLU A 368 2.72 0.40 -17.60
C GLU A 368 2.11 1.07 -18.83
N LEU A 369 2.78 2.08 -19.40
CA LEU A 369 2.37 2.66 -20.69
C LEU A 369 2.41 1.66 -21.86
N ALA A 370 3.26 0.63 -21.77
CA ALA A 370 3.34 -0.42 -22.78
C ALA A 370 2.33 -1.56 -22.55
N SER A 371 1.72 -1.62 -21.38
CA SER A 371 0.71 -2.62 -21.03
C SER A 371 -0.66 -2.30 -21.66
N PRO A 372 -1.50 -3.32 -21.94
CA PRO A 372 -2.87 -3.11 -22.40
C PRO A 372 -3.72 -2.37 -21.35
N GLY A 373 -4.63 -1.51 -21.82
CA GLY A 373 -5.52 -0.76 -20.94
C GLY A 373 -4.90 0.55 -20.44
N ARG A 374 -5.52 1.14 -19.41
CA ARG A 374 -5.04 2.38 -18.79
C ARG A 374 -4.75 2.10 -17.32
N HIS A 375 -3.54 1.64 -17.04
CA HIS A 375 -3.06 1.54 -15.66
C HIS A 375 -2.92 2.93 -15.04
N LEU A 376 -3.45 3.09 -13.82
CA LEU A 376 -3.41 4.35 -13.11
C LEU A 376 -2.11 4.45 -12.29
N ASN A 377 -1.22 5.32 -12.72
CA ASN A 377 -0.10 5.81 -11.93
C ASN A 377 -0.21 7.33 -11.73
N LEU A 378 0.49 7.88 -10.74
CA LEU A 378 0.39 9.30 -10.42
C LEU A 378 0.64 10.23 -11.63
N PRO A 379 1.68 10.03 -12.48
CA PRO A 379 1.83 10.82 -13.71
C PRO A 379 0.61 10.75 -14.65
N VAL A 380 0.06 9.56 -14.92
CA VAL A 380 -1.11 9.40 -15.80
C VAL A 380 -2.33 10.14 -15.24
N VAL A 381 -2.59 10.02 -13.94
CA VAL A 381 -3.74 10.69 -13.31
C VAL A 381 -3.59 12.20 -13.33
N ILE A 382 -2.38 12.73 -13.07
CA ILE A 382 -2.11 14.18 -13.16
C ILE A 382 -2.31 14.68 -14.60
N ALA A 383 -1.78 13.97 -15.59
CA ALA A 383 -1.90 14.35 -17.01
C ALA A 383 -3.37 14.49 -17.41
N GLU A 384 -4.18 13.48 -17.09
CA GLU A 384 -5.61 13.45 -17.41
C GLU A 384 -6.39 14.54 -16.65
N LYS A 385 -6.21 14.64 -15.34
CA LYS A 385 -7.04 15.51 -14.49
C LYS A 385 -6.70 16.98 -14.57
N GLU A 386 -5.43 17.30 -14.83
CA GLU A 386 -4.98 18.68 -14.94
C GLU A 386 -4.85 19.16 -16.39
N GLY A 387 -4.98 18.26 -17.37
CA GLY A 387 -4.91 18.60 -18.79
C GLY A 387 -3.52 19.07 -19.22
N VAL A 388 -2.47 18.52 -18.61
CA VAL A 388 -1.06 18.84 -18.88
C VAL A 388 -0.39 17.72 -19.67
N SER A 389 0.77 17.98 -20.26
CA SER A 389 1.50 16.94 -20.99
C SER A 389 2.03 15.85 -20.07
N ASP A 390 2.24 14.63 -20.59
CA ASP A 390 2.86 13.51 -19.87
C ASP A 390 4.18 13.91 -19.18
N ARG A 391 5.00 14.71 -19.87
CA ARG A 391 6.26 15.24 -19.33
C ARG A 391 6.00 16.15 -18.13
N GLU A 392 5.10 17.11 -18.25
CA GLU A 392 4.77 18.03 -17.15
C GLU A 392 4.16 17.27 -15.96
N ALA A 393 3.29 16.30 -16.23
CA ALA A 393 2.67 15.46 -15.21
C ALA A 393 3.68 14.60 -14.46
N TYR A 394 4.61 13.97 -15.18
CA TYR A 394 5.68 13.17 -14.58
C TYR A 394 6.61 14.04 -13.71
N LEU A 395 7.01 15.22 -14.20
CA LEU A 395 7.81 16.16 -13.41
C LEU A 395 7.05 16.64 -12.17
N LYS A 396 5.74 16.85 -12.27
CA LYS A 396 4.89 17.19 -11.12
C LYS A 396 4.79 16.03 -10.11
N ALA A 397 4.69 14.79 -10.59
CA ALA A 397 4.68 13.60 -9.73
C ALA A 397 6.00 13.45 -8.94
N VAL A 398 7.14 13.81 -9.54
CA VAL A 398 8.43 13.88 -8.83
C VAL A 398 8.39 14.90 -7.69
N GLU A 399 7.81 16.09 -7.90
CA GLU A 399 7.67 17.09 -6.84
C GLU A 399 6.71 16.63 -5.73
N VAL A 400 5.58 15.99 -6.08
CA VAL A 400 4.65 15.39 -5.09
C VAL A 400 5.37 14.35 -4.22
N HIS A 401 6.18 13.48 -4.84
CA HIS A 401 7.02 12.54 -4.10
C HIS A 401 7.98 13.28 -3.14
N ASN A 402 8.69 14.29 -3.63
CA ASN A 402 9.70 15.01 -2.86
C ASN A 402 9.08 15.70 -1.64
N ASP A 403 7.90 16.33 -1.80
CA ASP A 403 7.15 16.93 -0.69
C ASP A 403 6.77 15.87 0.36
N LEU A 404 6.25 14.71 -0.06
CA LEU A 404 5.91 13.60 0.85
C LEU A 404 7.15 13.07 1.59
N MET A 405 8.28 12.97 0.90
CA MET A 405 9.53 12.49 1.50
C MET A 405 10.07 13.49 2.53
N HIS A 406 10.05 14.79 2.24
CA HIS A 406 10.45 15.82 3.20
C HIS A 406 9.52 15.88 4.42
N ASP A 407 8.20 15.75 4.23
CA ASP A 407 7.24 15.64 5.33
C ASP A 407 7.51 14.39 6.19
N PHE A 408 7.78 13.24 5.56
CA PHE A 408 8.16 12.02 6.27
C PHE A 408 9.38 12.24 7.17
N GLU A 409 10.46 12.82 6.62
CA GLU A 409 11.70 13.06 7.37
C GLU A 409 11.50 14.03 8.53
N ALA A 410 10.77 15.12 8.29
CA ALA A 410 10.48 16.13 9.30
C ALA A 410 9.66 15.56 10.46
N GLU A 411 8.60 14.81 10.15
CA GLU A 411 7.73 14.19 11.15
C GLU A 411 8.44 13.05 11.90
N ALA A 412 9.27 12.26 11.21
CA ALA A 412 10.10 11.24 11.84
C ALA A 412 11.12 11.86 12.81
N ALA A 413 11.79 12.94 12.42
CA ALA A 413 12.72 13.66 13.29
C ALA A 413 12.01 14.28 14.51
N ALA A 414 10.85 14.90 14.30
CA ALA A 414 10.04 15.45 15.38
C ALA A 414 9.58 14.37 16.37
N LEU A 415 9.12 13.21 15.87
CA LEU A 415 8.70 12.09 16.70
C LEU A 415 9.89 11.46 17.46
N ALA A 416 11.04 11.31 16.82
CA ALA A 416 12.26 10.83 17.46
C ALA A 416 12.68 11.73 18.63
N ALA A 417 12.55 13.05 18.49
CA ALA A 417 12.84 14.00 19.56
C ALA A 417 11.78 13.97 20.67
N ALA A 418 10.50 13.86 20.31
CA ALA A 418 9.38 13.84 21.26
C ALA A 418 9.28 12.53 22.06
N CYS A 419 9.66 11.40 21.46
CA CYS A 419 9.65 10.08 22.08
C CYS A 419 10.98 9.35 21.83
N PRO A 420 12.07 9.70 22.55
CA PRO A 420 13.40 9.13 22.34
C PRO A 420 13.55 7.71 22.95
N THR A 421 12.49 6.91 22.86
CA THR A 421 12.49 5.51 23.28
C THR A 421 13.31 4.68 22.28
N PRO A 422 14.25 3.82 22.70
CA PRO A 422 15.12 3.09 21.76
C PRO A 422 14.37 2.29 20.68
N SER A 423 13.24 1.67 21.00
CA SER A 423 12.42 0.94 20.01
C SER A 423 11.77 1.86 18.98
N VAL A 424 11.34 3.07 19.38
CA VAL A 424 10.83 4.11 18.46
C VAL A 424 11.94 4.57 17.53
N LEU A 425 13.12 4.90 18.07
CA LEU A 425 14.24 5.37 17.27
C LEU A 425 14.71 4.31 16.26
N ARG A 426 14.80 3.04 16.69
CA ARG A 426 15.13 1.93 15.78
C ARG A 426 14.06 1.72 14.72
N PHE A 427 12.77 1.79 15.09
CA PHE A 427 11.67 1.60 14.14
C PHE A 427 11.66 2.70 13.07
N LEU A 428 11.77 3.96 13.47
CA LEU A 428 11.83 5.10 12.54
C LEU A 428 13.00 4.99 11.57
N ARG A 429 14.17 4.59 12.07
CA ARG A 429 15.33 4.31 11.22
C ARG A 429 15.08 3.12 10.29
N GLY A 430 14.47 2.06 10.78
CA GLY A 430 14.12 0.89 9.99
C GLY A 430 13.16 1.22 8.84
N VAL A 431 12.18 2.10 9.07
CA VAL A 431 11.28 2.61 8.03
C VAL A 431 12.05 3.44 7.00
N ALA A 432 12.89 4.40 7.44
CA ALA A 432 13.68 5.22 6.52
C ALA A 432 14.61 4.38 5.63
N VAL A 433 15.31 3.41 6.22
CA VAL A 433 16.20 2.49 5.51
C VAL A 433 15.42 1.62 4.51
N TRP A 434 14.20 1.21 4.84
CA TRP A 434 13.35 0.48 3.91
C TRP A 434 12.98 1.33 2.69
N VAL A 435 12.60 2.59 2.90
CA VAL A 435 12.30 3.55 1.80
C VAL A 435 13.50 3.73 0.88
N ASP A 436 14.69 3.95 1.46
CA ASP A 436 15.93 4.11 0.70
C ASP A 436 16.28 2.83 -0.08
N GLY A 437 16.19 1.67 0.56
CA GLY A 437 16.44 0.36 -0.04
C GLY A 437 15.48 0.04 -1.19
N ASN A 438 14.21 0.43 -1.06
CA ASN A 438 13.20 0.27 -2.11
C ASN A 438 13.50 1.15 -3.33
N HIS A 439 13.85 2.42 -3.10
CA HIS A 439 14.29 3.31 -4.19
C HIS A 439 15.51 2.72 -4.90
N TYR A 440 16.51 2.26 -4.15
CA TYR A 440 17.71 1.65 -4.69
C TYR A 440 17.40 0.40 -5.55
N TRP A 441 16.47 -0.45 -5.11
CA TRP A 441 16.05 -1.61 -5.90
C TRP A 441 15.35 -1.20 -7.20
N HIS A 442 14.42 -0.25 -7.16
CA HIS A 442 13.76 0.29 -8.36
C HIS A 442 14.78 0.89 -9.33
N GLN A 443 15.69 1.71 -8.81
CA GLN A 443 16.76 2.34 -9.58
C GLN A 443 17.64 1.30 -10.29
N THR A 444 18.02 0.22 -9.61
CA THR A 444 19.01 -0.74 -10.12
C THR A 444 18.43 -1.93 -10.87
N ASN A 445 17.10 -2.13 -10.82
CA ASN A 445 16.43 -3.21 -11.56
C ASN A 445 16.10 -2.80 -13.01
N THR A 446 17.14 -2.70 -13.84
CA THR A 446 17.00 -2.35 -15.28
C THR A 446 16.42 -3.48 -16.14
N TYR A 447 16.16 -4.65 -15.55
CA TYR A 447 15.41 -5.72 -16.21
C TYR A 447 13.91 -5.39 -16.22
N ARG A 448 13.39 -4.81 -15.14
CA ARG A 448 11.95 -4.47 -14.99
C ARG A 448 11.62 -3.03 -15.39
N TYR A 449 12.54 -2.09 -15.15
CA TYR A 449 12.23 -0.66 -15.22
C TYR A 449 13.13 0.08 -16.21
N SER A 450 12.53 1.06 -16.88
CA SER A 450 13.23 2.05 -17.72
C SER A 450 12.63 3.43 -17.50
N LEU A 451 13.41 4.48 -17.70
CA LEU A 451 12.96 5.85 -17.49
C LEU A 451 12.46 6.47 -18.80
N PRO A 452 11.44 7.36 -18.74
CA PRO A 452 11.00 8.10 -19.91
C PRO A 452 12.04 9.14 -20.35
N ASP A 453 12.02 9.50 -21.64
CA ASP A 453 12.89 10.53 -22.23
C ASP A 453 12.31 11.94 -22.00
N PHE A 454 12.35 12.40 -20.75
CA PHE A 454 11.81 13.70 -20.33
C PHE A 454 12.88 14.75 -19.97
N TRP A 455 14.18 14.43 -20.10
CA TRP A 455 15.29 15.32 -19.73
C TRP A 455 16.38 15.43 -20.79
#